data_AF-A0A1F4RDJ3-F1
#
_entry.id   AF-A0A1F4RDJ3-F1
#
_cell.length_a   1.000
_cell.length_b   1.000
_cell.length_c   1.000
_cell.angle_alpha   90.00
_cell.angle_beta   90.00
_cell.angle_gamma   90.00
#
_symmetry.space_group_name_H-M   'P 1'
#
loop_
_entity.id
_entity.type
_entity.pdbx_description
1 polymer ?
#
loop_
_entity_poly.entity_id
_entity_poly.type
_entity_poly.pdbx_seq_one_letter_code
_entity_poly.pdbx_strand_id
1 'polypeptide(L)'
;MIEPIFDSHFDRLEKAMEIATRRQEIITHNIANAKTPGFEPLTFDEELMQAIKKTDQREVVLEEELAALSDNSLKYSAYVKLLSSKLNVLRTIATQGRR
;
A
#
# COMPACT_ATOMS: atom_id res chain seq x y z
N MET A 1 23.37 19.83 -4.72
CA MET A 1 23.55 19.08 -3.46
C MET A 1 22.20 18.84 -2.75
N ILE A 2 21.13 18.52 -3.50
CA ILE A 2 19.76 18.30 -2.95
C ILE A 2 19.26 16.86 -3.28
N GLU A 3 19.92 16.16 -4.20
CA GLU A 3 19.53 14.82 -4.69
C GLU A 3 19.33 13.75 -3.60
N PRO A 4 20.24 13.52 -2.63
CA PRO A 4 20.15 12.34 -1.75
C PRO A 4 18.98 12.38 -0.75
N ILE A 5 18.47 13.56 -0.40
CA ILE A 5 17.30 13.68 0.49
C ILE A 5 16.02 13.37 -0.29
N PHE A 6 15.94 13.73 -1.57
CA PHE A 6 14.71 13.54 -2.36
C PHE A 6 14.49 12.09 -2.79
N ASP A 7 15.55 11.32 -3.03
CA ASP A 7 15.46 9.90 -3.42
C ASP A 7 14.97 9.02 -2.26
N SER A 8 15.53 9.16 -1.07
CA SER A 8 15.13 8.36 0.10
C SER A 8 13.65 8.54 0.50
N HIS A 9 13.07 9.72 0.29
CA HIS A 9 11.64 9.97 0.50
C HIS A 9 10.77 9.38 -0.61
N PHE A 10 11.30 9.25 -1.83
CA PHE A 10 10.63 8.60 -2.96
C PHE A 10 10.59 7.10 -2.73
N ASP A 11 11.72 6.49 -2.35
CA ASP A 11 11.85 5.05 -2.06
C ASP A 11 10.86 4.61 -0.96
N ARG A 12 10.71 5.42 0.09
CA ARG A 12 9.77 5.12 1.19
C ARG A 12 8.31 5.22 0.75
N LEU A 13 7.98 6.16 -0.14
CA LEU A 13 6.62 6.33 -0.65
C LEU A 13 6.27 5.22 -1.65
N GLU A 14 7.21 4.87 -2.53
CA GLU A 14 7.10 3.73 -3.44
C GLU A 14 6.86 2.44 -2.65
N LYS A 15 7.68 2.19 -1.63
CA LYS A 15 7.50 1.03 -0.76
C LYS A 15 6.17 1.02 -0.01
N ALA A 16 5.70 2.17 0.45
CA ALA A 16 4.38 2.28 1.09
C ALA A 16 3.23 2.01 0.11
N MET A 17 3.34 2.48 -1.14
CA MET A 17 2.38 2.18 -2.20
C MET A 17 2.38 0.70 -2.56
N GLU A 18 3.56 0.08 -2.65
CA GLU A 18 3.73 -1.34 -2.90
C GLU A 18 3.08 -2.18 -1.80
N ILE A 19 3.31 -1.82 -0.52
CA ILE A 19 2.68 -2.43 0.65
C ILE A 19 1.16 -2.32 0.59
N ALA A 20 0.62 -1.13 0.33
CA ALA A 20 -0.82 -0.93 0.22
C ALA A 20 -1.42 -1.75 -0.93
N THR A 21 -0.72 -1.84 -2.06
CA THR A 21 -1.14 -2.66 -3.20
C THR A 21 -1.15 -4.14 -2.84
N ARG A 22 -0.11 -4.64 -2.16
CA ARG A 22 -0.05 -6.04 -1.76
C ARG A 22 -1.13 -6.40 -0.74
N ARG A 23 -1.38 -5.50 0.21
CA ARG A 23 -2.47 -5.64 1.19
C ARG A 23 -3.85 -5.66 0.50
N GLN A 24 -4.03 -4.84 -0.52
CA GLN A 24 -5.24 -4.80 -1.34
C GLN A 24 -5.54 -6.17 -1.96
N GLU A 25 -4.52 -6.80 -2.55
CA GLU A 25 -4.62 -8.11 -3.19
C GLU A 25 -5.04 -9.19 -2.20
N ILE A 26 -4.44 -9.20 -1.00
CA ILE A 26 -4.75 -10.15 0.08
C ILE A 26 -6.19 -10.00 0.55
N ILE A 27 -6.62 -8.78 0.86
CA ILE A 27 -7.98 -8.51 1.32
C ILE A 27 -9.00 -8.94 0.25
N THR A 28 -8.73 -8.59 -1.01
CA THR A 28 -9.59 -8.98 -2.14
C THR A 28 -9.65 -10.50 -2.28
N HIS A 29 -8.52 -11.19 -2.14
CA HIS A 29 -8.44 -12.64 -2.18
C HIS A 29 -9.20 -13.30 -1.03
N ASN A 30 -9.10 -12.77 0.20
CA ASN A 30 -9.85 -13.24 1.35
C ASN A 30 -11.36 -13.04 1.15
N ILE A 31 -11.80 -11.86 0.71
CA ILE A 31 -13.21 -11.55 0.41
C ILE A 31 -13.77 -12.52 -0.64
N ALA A 32 -13.04 -12.75 -1.74
CA ALA A 32 -13.49 -13.60 -2.84
C ALA A 32 -13.68 -15.06 -2.40
N ASN A 33 -12.85 -15.54 -1.47
CA ASN A 33 -12.84 -16.93 -1.01
C ASN A 33 -13.49 -17.13 0.36
N ALA A 34 -14.05 -16.07 0.99
CA ALA A 34 -14.67 -16.12 2.32
C ALA A 34 -15.78 -17.17 2.45
N LYS A 35 -16.42 -17.55 1.34
CA LYS A 35 -17.52 -18.53 1.29
C LYS A 35 -17.08 -19.91 0.80
N THR A 36 -15.79 -20.13 0.60
CA THR A 36 -15.25 -21.40 0.12
C THR A 36 -14.94 -22.32 1.32
N PRO A 37 -15.57 -23.51 1.44
CA PRO A 37 -15.30 -24.43 2.54
C PRO A 37 -13.83 -24.86 2.61
N GLY A 38 -13.23 -24.83 3.80
CA GLY A 38 -11.82 -25.20 4.01
C GLY A 38 -10.80 -24.16 3.54
N PHE A 39 -11.24 -22.95 3.19
CA PHE A 39 -10.35 -21.87 2.81
C PHE A 39 -9.60 -21.32 4.03
N GLU A 40 -8.28 -21.18 3.91
CA GLU A 40 -7.42 -20.55 4.90
C GLU A 40 -7.08 -19.11 4.46
N PRO A 41 -7.37 -18.08 5.26
CA PRO A 41 -7.05 -16.72 4.91
C PRO A 41 -5.55 -16.44 4.86
N LEU A 42 -5.20 -15.49 4.02
CA LEU A 42 -3.88 -14.91 3.99
C LEU A 42 -3.85 -13.69 4.92
N THR A 43 -2.86 -13.62 5.80
CA THR A 43 -2.63 -12.44 6.63
C THR A 43 -1.49 -11.61 6.05
N PHE A 44 -1.65 -10.29 6.07
CA PHE A 44 -0.57 -9.37 5.73
C PHE A 44 0.22 -9.00 6.98
N ASP A 45 1.53 -9.20 6.96
CA ASP A 45 2.44 -8.77 8.02
C ASP A 45 3.23 -7.53 7.56
N GLU A 46 2.94 -6.39 8.19
CA GLU A 46 3.54 -5.10 7.88
C GLU A 46 4.97 -4.98 8.46
N GLU A 47 5.24 -5.66 9.58
CA GLU A 47 6.57 -5.73 10.20
C GLU A 47 7.51 -6.62 9.39
N LEU A 48 6.98 -7.74 8.89
CA LEU A 48 7.67 -8.61 7.93
C LEU A 48 7.52 -8.13 6.47
N MET A 49 7.35 -6.82 6.29
CA MET A 49 7.34 -5.99 5.07
C MET A 49 6.53 -6.43 3.84
N GLN A 50 6.15 -7.69 3.66
CA GLN A 50 5.52 -8.26 2.46
C GLN A 50 5.29 -9.78 2.54
N ALA A 51 5.71 -10.46 3.62
CA ALA A 51 5.63 -11.91 3.69
C ALA A 51 4.18 -12.40 3.73
N ILE A 52 3.69 -12.89 2.60
CA ILE A 52 2.43 -13.61 2.51
C ILE A 52 2.67 -15.06 2.93
N LYS A 53 2.60 -15.30 4.24
CA LYS A 53 2.08 -16.52 4.89
C LYS A 53 2.39 -16.45 6.38
N LYS A 54 1.42 -16.00 7.15
CA LYS A 54 1.25 -16.41 8.53
C LYS A 54 -0.13 -17.05 8.58
N THR A 55 -0.17 -18.38 8.53
CA THR A 55 -1.45 -19.10 8.62
C THR A 55 -1.88 -19.05 10.08
N ASP A 56 -2.62 -18.00 10.43
CA ASP A 56 -3.36 -17.98 11.69
C ASP A 56 -4.72 -18.63 11.44
N GLN A 57 -5.22 -19.45 12.37
CA GLN A 57 -6.53 -20.10 12.26
C GLN A 57 -7.67 -19.10 12.51
N ARG A 58 -7.72 -18.05 11.69
CA ARG A 58 -8.72 -16.99 11.77
C ARG A 58 -9.79 -17.23 10.71
N GLU A 59 -11.05 -17.03 11.10
CA GLU A 59 -12.17 -17.07 10.17
C GLU A 59 -12.23 -15.77 9.36
N VAL A 60 -12.60 -15.86 8.08
CA VAL A 60 -12.77 -14.67 7.22
C VAL A 60 -14.09 -13.98 7.57
N VAL A 61 -14.00 -12.89 8.33
CA VAL A 61 -15.16 -12.02 8.60
C VAL A 61 -15.26 -10.99 7.48
N LEU A 62 -16.26 -11.17 6.60
CA LEU A 62 -16.44 -10.34 5.40
C LEU A 62 -16.53 -8.84 5.71
N GLU A 63 -17.20 -8.48 6.80
CA GLU A 63 -17.37 -7.09 7.23
C GLU A 63 -16.04 -6.46 7.64
N GLU A 64 -15.18 -7.22 8.34
CA GLU A 64 -13.85 -6.76 8.75
C GLU A 64 -12.93 -6.58 7.53
N GLU A 65 -12.96 -7.51 6.58
CA GLU A 65 -12.18 -7.41 5.35
C GLU A 65 -12.64 -6.24 4.46
N LEU A 66 -13.94 -5.96 4.38
CA LEU A 66 -14.46 -4.79 3.66
C LEU A 66 -14.07 -3.47 4.33
N ALA A 67 -14.01 -3.43 5.67
CA ALA A 67 -13.50 -2.27 6.39
C ALA A 67 -11.99 -2.08 6.14
N ALA A 68 -11.22 -3.17 6.19
CA ALA A 68 -9.79 -3.16 5.89
C ALA A 68 -9.51 -2.73 4.44
N LEU A 69 -10.34 -3.18 3.50
CA LEU A 69 -10.32 -2.78 2.09
C LEU A 69 -10.48 -1.26 1.94
N SER A 70 -11.49 -0.71 2.61
CA SER A 70 -11.78 0.72 2.59
C SER A 70 -10.62 1.56 3.12
N ASP A 71 -10.06 1.16 4.27
CA ASP A 71 -8.89 1.81 4.87
C ASP A 71 -7.66 1.75 3.93
N ASN A 72 -7.44 0.60 3.31
CA ASN A 72 -6.32 0.41 2.39
C ASN A 72 -6.46 1.26 1.11
N SER A 73 -7.68 1.36 0.57
CA SER A 73 -7.99 2.25 -0.56
C SER A 73 -7.72 3.72 -0.22
N LEU A 74 -8.10 4.15 0.99
CA LEU A 74 -7.84 5.50 1.48
C LEU A 74 -6.33 5.78 1.57
N LYS A 75 -5.55 4.87 2.18
CA LYS A 75 -4.08 4.97 2.28
C LYS A 75 -3.43 5.06 0.90
N TYR A 76 -3.82 4.20 -0.03
CA TYR A 76 -3.33 4.22 -1.41
C TYR A 76 -3.58 5.58 -2.08
N SER A 77 -4.79 6.12 -1.97
CA SER A 77 -5.13 7.43 -2.55
C SER A 77 -4.31 8.57 -1.95
N ALA A 78 -4.02 8.50 -0.65
CA ALA A 78 -3.18 9.47 0.05
C ALA A 78 -1.72 9.41 -0.46
N TYR A 79 -1.18 8.20 -0.64
CA TYR A 79 0.17 8.04 -1.20
C TYR A 79 0.29 8.60 -2.62
N VAL A 80 -0.69 8.33 -3.49
CA VAL A 80 -0.74 8.89 -4.85
C VAL A 80 -0.80 10.43 -4.81
N LYS A 81 -1.56 11.01 -3.88
CA LYS A 81 -1.65 12.47 -3.70
C LYS A 81 -0.33 13.07 -3.26
N LEU A 82 0.38 12.43 -2.32
CA LEU A 82 1.71 12.85 -1.86
C LEU A 82 2.74 12.75 -2.99
N LEU A 83 2.71 11.68 -3.78
CA LEU A 83 3.57 11.48 -4.95
C LEU A 83 3.37 12.62 -5.96
N SER A 84 2.11 12.90 -6.29
CA SER A 84 1.73 13.96 -7.23
C SER A 84 2.19 15.34 -6.74
N SER A 85 2.00 15.62 -5.44
CA SER A 85 2.46 16.87 -4.84
C SER A 85 3.98 17.03 -4.95
N LYS A 86 4.75 15.98 -4.68
CA LYS A 86 6.22 15.99 -4.75
C LYS A 86 6.74 16.12 -6.18
N LEU A 87 6.10 15.47 -7.16
CA LEU A 87 6.42 15.64 -8.58
C LEU A 87 6.19 17.08 -9.06
N ASN A 88 5.13 17.73 -8.56
CA ASN A 88 4.88 19.14 -8.86
C ASN A 88 6.00 20.05 -8.32
N VAL A 89 6.53 19.78 -7.12
CA VAL A 89 7.68 20.52 -6.57
C VAL A 89 8.92 20.33 -7.45
N LEU A 90 9.24 19.09 -7.86
CA LEU A 90 10.36 18.82 -8.76
C LEU A 90 10.21 19.55 -10.10
N ARG A 91 8.99 19.53 -10.68
CA ARG A 91 8.68 20.25 -11.92
C ARG A 91 8.91 21.75 -11.76
N THR A 92 8.43 22.35 -10.67
CA THR A 92 8.61 23.78 -10.37
C THR A 92 10.09 24.14 -10.23
N ILE A 93 10.87 23.33 -9.53
CA ILE A 93 12.32 23.58 -9.35
C ILE A 93 13.04 23.44 -10.69
N ALA A 94 12.76 22.39 -11.47
CA ALA A 94 13.37 22.18 -12.79
C ALA A 94 13.01 23.28 -13.80
N THR A 95 11.82 23.88 -13.70
CA THR A 95 11.42 25.01 -14.56
C THR A 95 12.01 26.34 -14.09
N GLN A 96 12.13 26.57 -12.77
CA GLN A 96 12.74 27.80 -12.23
C GLN A 96 14.26 27.82 -12.32
N GLY A 97 14.95 26.66 -12.23
CA GLY A 97 16.41 26.55 -12.37
C GLY A 97 16.93 26.63 -13.81
N ARG A 98 16.05 26.72 -14.82
CA ARG A 98 16.41 26.89 -16.24
C ARG A 98 16.52 28.37 -16.66
N ARG A 99 16.30 29.31 -15.75
CA ARG A 99 16.48 30.75 -15.98
C ARG A 99 17.80 31.26 -15.46
#